data_AF-A0A9D6J592-F1
#
_entry.id   AF-A0A9D6J592-F1
#
_cell.length_a   1.000
_cell.length_b   1.000
_cell.length_c   1.000
_cell.angle_alpha   90.00
_cell.angle_beta   90.00
_cell.angle_gamma   90.00
#
_symmetry.space_group_name_H-M   'P 1'
#
loop_
_entity.id
_entity.type
_entity.pdbx_description
1 polymer ?
#
loop_
_entity_poly.entity_id
_entity_poly.type
_entity_poly.pdbx_seq_one_letter_code
_entity_poly.pdbx_strand_id
1 'polypeptide(L)'
;MRLKRILIILSIITFFSFALYPIAHAGAWALSSIRWLDKDEKVYESFVQSIGDSGQGNIDKFIRDPQANPLYTEEDKRITLSPDCADFPYLIRAYVAYKLRLPFSYVSEVNSRGGDPRYGSKITPSQIFDQDHYSSFQQLVNAVKLVHSGYYRMAPEVENGDTYPVKIQKETIIPGTIYYDPNGHVTLVYKVSNDGRIRFVDSHPDRTLSRPWFGPKFALGSRSNGGGFRRWRPIWYSNDGKTMRLSNINLPDFSAEDQYSKVFHFNGIGCLSYYEYIRMKLSNSGGIVEPFEEFQFMISDIYEDIKYRGVAVNNCVMRGISKKPHPGNLPWNIYGTDGEWEEYSTPSRDARLKAAFRDMFERTVKMVSMAENRDPHLRYSGSPNKLVAG
;
A
#
# COMPACT_ATOMS: atom_id res chain seq x y z
N MET A 1 50.43 -34.07 80.98
CA MET A 1 50.17 -34.20 79.52
C MET A 1 48.80 -34.85 79.29
N ARG A 2 47.77 -34.06 79.02
CA ARG A 2 46.46 -34.54 78.52
C ARG A 2 46.08 -33.63 77.35
N LEU A 3 46.28 -34.09 76.13
CA LEU A 3 45.90 -33.36 74.91
C LEU A 3 44.42 -33.64 74.62
N LYS A 4 43.60 -32.58 74.63
CA LYS A 4 42.22 -32.60 74.13
C LYS A 4 42.25 -32.54 72.59
N ARG A 5 41.54 -33.46 71.93
CA ARG A 5 41.27 -33.40 70.47
C ARG A 5 40.17 -32.36 70.22
N ILE A 6 40.45 -31.39 69.37
CA ILE A 6 39.48 -30.43 68.82
C ILE A 6 39.03 -30.98 67.46
N LEU A 7 37.73 -31.20 67.30
CA LEU A 7 37.09 -31.54 66.03
C LEU A 7 36.71 -30.22 65.34
N ILE A 8 37.25 -29.94 64.16
CA ILE A 8 36.86 -28.79 63.32
C ILE A 8 35.82 -29.31 62.31
N ILE A 9 34.61 -28.77 62.36
CA ILE A 9 33.57 -28.98 61.36
C ILE A 9 33.73 -27.89 60.29
N LEU A 10 34.08 -28.28 59.06
CA LEU A 10 34.05 -27.41 57.88
C LEU A 10 32.64 -27.43 57.29
N SER A 11 31.89 -26.33 57.43
CA SER A 11 30.66 -26.10 56.66
C SER A 11 31.03 -25.51 55.31
N ILE A 12 30.80 -26.26 54.23
CA ILE A 12 30.91 -25.80 52.84
C ILE A 12 29.62 -25.03 52.51
N ILE A 13 29.72 -23.71 52.39
CA ILE A 13 28.65 -22.87 51.85
C ILE A 13 28.84 -22.81 50.33
N THR A 14 28.04 -23.59 49.59
CA THR A 14 27.92 -23.47 48.13
C THR A 14 27.08 -22.23 47.79
N PHE A 15 27.73 -21.17 47.34
CA PHE A 15 27.09 -20.03 46.68
C PHE A 15 26.57 -20.47 45.31
N PHE A 16 25.27 -20.76 45.19
CA PHE A 16 24.60 -20.87 43.90
C PHE A 16 24.45 -19.46 43.33
N SER A 17 25.36 -19.07 42.44
CA SER A 17 25.21 -17.86 41.64
C SER A 17 24.13 -18.14 40.59
N PHE A 18 22.90 -17.70 40.85
CA PHE A 18 21.89 -17.58 39.81
C PHE A 18 22.34 -16.47 38.88
N ALA A 19 23.07 -16.84 37.82
CA ALA A 19 23.21 -15.99 36.66
C ALA A 19 21.80 -15.79 36.07
N LEU A 20 21.20 -14.64 36.37
CA LEU A 20 20.06 -14.12 35.61
C LEU A 20 20.56 -13.87 34.19
N TYR A 21 20.47 -14.89 33.34
CA TYR A 21 20.55 -14.67 31.91
C TYR A 21 19.40 -13.73 31.54
N PRO A 22 19.67 -12.57 30.91
CA PRO A 22 18.58 -11.80 30.35
C PRO A 22 17.81 -12.72 29.41
N ILE A 23 16.51 -12.87 29.66
CA ILE A 23 15.62 -13.55 28.71
C ILE A 23 15.73 -12.72 27.43
N ALA A 24 16.50 -13.20 26.46
CA ALA A 24 16.49 -12.64 25.12
C ALA A 24 15.04 -12.75 24.64
N HIS A 25 14.33 -11.63 24.60
CA HIS A 25 13.05 -11.56 23.92
C HIS A 25 13.33 -11.85 22.45
N ALA A 26 13.03 -13.08 22.04
CA ALA A 26 13.22 -13.54 20.68
C ALA A 26 12.14 -12.87 19.82
N GLY A 27 12.42 -11.64 19.38
CA GLY A 27 11.62 -10.98 18.35
C GLY A 27 11.68 -11.74 17.03
N ALA A 28 10.78 -11.41 16.11
CA ALA A 28 10.66 -12.10 14.83
C ALA A 28 11.97 -12.06 14.03
N TRP A 29 12.78 -11.03 14.26
CA TRP A 29 14.19 -10.96 13.90
C TRP A 29 14.95 -10.03 14.85
N ALA A 30 16.25 -10.28 15.00
CA ALA A 30 17.16 -9.33 15.65
C ALA A 30 17.42 -8.12 14.73
N LEU A 31 17.48 -6.93 15.32
CA LEU A 31 17.76 -5.69 14.61
C LEU A 31 19.27 -5.49 14.39
N SER A 32 19.67 -5.02 13.22
CA SER A 32 21.03 -4.53 12.93
C SER A 32 21.13 -3.01 12.87
N SER A 33 19.99 -2.31 12.95
CA SER A 33 19.90 -0.85 12.99
C SER A 33 18.71 -0.44 13.85
N ILE A 34 18.79 0.74 14.44
CA ILE A 34 17.68 1.33 15.20
C ILE A 34 16.71 2.14 14.33
N ARG A 35 17.00 2.35 13.04
CA ARG A 35 16.13 3.10 12.13
C ARG A 35 16.41 2.77 10.66
N TRP A 36 15.46 3.13 9.81
CA TRP A 36 15.65 3.16 8.37
C TRP A 36 16.52 4.37 7.96
N LEU A 37 17.48 4.13 7.08
CA LEU A 37 18.29 5.16 6.42
C LEU A 37 17.80 5.38 4.99
N ASP A 38 18.20 6.48 4.36
CA ASP A 38 17.81 6.78 2.98
C ASP A 38 18.20 5.67 1.99
N LYS A 39 19.34 5.01 2.22
CA LYS A 39 19.76 3.85 1.42
C LYS A 39 18.81 2.65 1.58
N ASP A 40 18.23 2.46 2.76
CA ASP A 40 17.30 1.36 3.04
C ASP A 40 15.94 1.65 2.40
N GLU A 41 15.52 2.92 2.42
CA GLU A 41 14.35 3.38 1.66
C GLU A 41 14.53 3.15 0.16
N LYS A 42 15.73 3.39 -0.40
CA LYS A 42 16.02 3.08 -1.81
C LYS A 42 15.97 1.59 -2.13
N VAL A 43 16.34 0.72 -1.19
CA VAL A 43 16.15 -0.73 -1.36
C VAL A 43 14.67 -1.08 -1.36
N TYR A 44 13.86 -0.49 -0.47
CA TYR A 44 12.40 -0.67 -0.47
C TYR A 44 11.75 -0.20 -1.78
N GLU A 45 12.11 0.99 -2.27
CA GLU A 45 11.66 1.51 -3.57
C GLU A 45 11.97 0.52 -4.71
N SER A 46 13.24 0.09 -4.80
CA SER A 46 13.71 -0.84 -5.84
C SER A 46 13.03 -2.21 -5.76
N PHE A 47 12.76 -2.69 -4.55
CA PHE A 47 12.06 -3.94 -4.31
C PHE A 47 10.60 -3.86 -4.80
N VAL A 48 9.87 -2.79 -4.45
CA VAL A 48 8.49 -2.58 -4.91
C VAL A 48 8.44 -2.46 -6.43
N GLN A 49 9.38 -1.74 -7.03
CA GLN A 49 9.50 -1.66 -8.49
C GLN A 49 9.70 -3.05 -9.12
N SER A 50 10.57 -3.88 -8.52
CA SER A 50 10.83 -5.25 -9.01
C SER A 50 9.58 -6.13 -8.98
N ILE A 51 8.70 -6.00 -7.98
CA ILE A 51 7.40 -6.71 -7.94
C ILE A 51 6.57 -6.34 -9.19
N GLY A 52 6.45 -5.04 -9.46
CA GLY A 52 5.70 -4.54 -10.60
C GLY A 52 6.30 -4.97 -11.93
N ASP A 53 7.62 -4.82 -12.11
CA ASP A 53 8.33 -5.13 -13.35
C ASP A 53 8.43 -6.64 -13.64
N SER A 54 8.39 -7.49 -12.61
CA SER A 54 8.48 -8.97 -12.77
C SER A 54 7.35 -9.59 -13.61
N GLY A 55 6.20 -8.91 -13.73
CA GLY A 55 5.00 -9.48 -14.35
C GLY A 55 4.36 -10.64 -13.60
N GLN A 56 4.91 -11.08 -12.46
CA GLN A 56 4.38 -12.19 -11.67
C GLN A 56 2.96 -11.89 -11.20
N GLY A 57 2.04 -12.83 -11.42
CA GLY A 57 0.62 -12.70 -11.06
C GLY A 57 0.30 -13.07 -9.61
N ASN A 58 1.31 -13.39 -8.79
CA ASN A 58 1.14 -13.85 -7.41
C ASN A 58 2.38 -13.48 -6.59
N ILE A 59 2.20 -12.92 -5.39
CA ILE A 59 3.32 -12.44 -4.59
C ILE A 59 4.21 -13.56 -4.05
N ASP A 60 3.64 -14.71 -3.66
CA ASP A 60 4.46 -15.83 -3.16
C ASP A 60 5.35 -16.40 -4.27
N LYS A 61 4.88 -16.39 -5.53
CA LYS A 61 5.72 -16.72 -6.68
C LYS A 61 6.87 -15.74 -6.84
N PHE A 62 6.60 -14.45 -6.72
CA PHE A 62 7.64 -13.41 -6.78
C PHE A 62 8.69 -13.59 -5.66
N ILE A 63 8.25 -13.73 -4.40
CA ILE A 63 9.16 -13.84 -3.24
C ILE A 63 10.08 -15.07 -3.36
N ARG A 64 9.60 -16.16 -3.96
CA ARG A 64 10.37 -17.42 -4.12
C ARG A 64 11.19 -17.48 -5.41
N ASP A 65 11.16 -16.44 -6.23
CA ASP A 65 11.87 -16.40 -7.51
C ASP A 65 13.22 -15.67 -7.34
N PRO A 66 14.36 -16.38 -7.38
CA PRO A 66 15.69 -15.79 -7.22
C PRO A 66 16.09 -14.85 -8.38
N GLN A 67 15.38 -14.90 -9.51
CA GLN A 67 15.63 -14.00 -10.64
C GLN A 67 14.82 -12.70 -10.54
N ALA A 68 13.65 -12.75 -9.88
CA ALA A 68 12.76 -11.60 -9.75
C ALA A 68 12.89 -10.87 -8.40
N ASN A 69 13.13 -11.60 -7.30
CA ASN A 69 13.25 -11.03 -5.96
C ASN A 69 14.73 -10.62 -5.70
N PRO A 70 15.05 -9.32 -5.65
CA PRO A 70 16.42 -8.86 -5.45
C PRO A 70 16.95 -9.08 -4.02
N LEU A 71 16.07 -9.42 -3.07
CA LEU A 71 16.41 -9.74 -1.67
C LEU A 71 16.36 -11.25 -1.40
N TYR A 72 16.24 -12.08 -2.43
CA TYR A 72 16.03 -13.52 -2.28
C TYR A 72 17.13 -14.19 -1.45
N THR A 73 16.70 -15.07 -0.55
CA THR A 73 17.52 -16.10 0.07
C THR A 73 16.74 -17.42 0.10
N GLU A 74 17.43 -18.53 0.38
CA GLU A 74 16.80 -19.85 0.43
C GLU A 74 15.68 -19.98 1.48
N GLU A 75 15.64 -19.10 2.48
CA GLU A 75 14.58 -19.08 3.50
C GLU A 75 13.21 -18.68 2.92
N ASP A 76 13.21 -17.91 1.83
CA ASP A 76 11.99 -17.37 1.22
C ASP A 76 11.08 -18.46 0.65
N LYS A 77 11.65 -19.64 0.36
CA LYS A 77 10.89 -20.85 -0.01
C LYS A 77 9.84 -21.24 1.05
N ARG A 78 10.05 -20.86 2.32
CA ARG A 78 9.17 -21.19 3.45
C ARG A 78 8.24 -20.05 3.85
N ILE A 79 8.41 -18.86 3.27
CA ILE A 79 7.58 -17.69 3.56
C ILE A 79 6.31 -17.75 2.74
N THR A 80 5.18 -17.42 3.37
CA THR A 80 3.89 -17.23 2.70
C THR A 80 3.30 -15.90 3.11
N LEU A 81 3.09 -14.98 2.17
CA LEU A 81 2.52 -13.66 2.43
C LEU A 81 1.00 -13.67 2.22
N SER A 82 0.52 -14.13 1.06
CA SER A 82 -0.92 -14.17 0.72
C SER A 82 -1.77 -12.95 1.16
N PRO A 83 -1.37 -11.71 0.84
CA PRO A 83 -2.09 -10.49 1.22
C PRO A 83 -3.30 -10.19 0.35
N ASP A 84 -4.24 -9.42 0.89
CA ASP A 84 -5.20 -8.62 0.13
C ASP A 84 -4.66 -7.20 -0.14
N CYS A 85 -5.51 -6.28 -0.60
CA CYS A 85 -5.06 -4.94 -0.94
C CYS A 85 -4.58 -4.12 0.27
N ALA A 86 -5.17 -4.33 1.45
CA ALA A 86 -4.94 -3.52 2.65
C ALA A 86 -3.71 -3.96 3.44
N ASP A 87 -3.48 -5.26 3.59
CA ASP A 87 -2.29 -5.78 4.28
C ASP A 87 -1.05 -5.86 3.35
N PHE A 88 -1.23 -5.81 2.03
CA PHE A 88 -0.13 -5.90 1.06
C PHE A 88 0.98 -4.86 1.29
N PRO A 89 0.71 -3.55 1.40
CA PRO A 89 1.76 -2.58 1.69
C PRO A 89 2.53 -2.93 2.97
N TYR A 90 1.83 -3.31 4.05
CA TYR A 90 2.46 -3.67 5.32
C TYR A 90 3.34 -4.90 5.17
N LEU A 91 2.87 -5.95 4.51
CA LEU A 91 3.66 -7.17 4.30
C LEU A 91 4.89 -6.91 3.43
N ILE A 92 4.80 -6.05 2.41
CA ILE A 92 5.96 -5.67 1.61
C ILE A 92 6.96 -4.86 2.43
N ARG A 93 6.50 -3.92 3.24
CA ARG A 93 7.36 -3.15 4.15
C ARG A 93 8.00 -4.04 5.21
N ALA A 94 7.24 -4.94 5.82
CA ALA A 94 7.71 -5.92 6.82
C ALA A 94 8.72 -6.90 6.23
N TYR A 95 8.48 -7.37 5.00
CA TYR A 95 9.41 -8.26 4.30
C TYR A 95 10.76 -7.56 4.11
N VAL A 96 10.79 -6.35 3.54
CA VAL A 96 12.05 -5.61 3.38
C VAL A 96 12.71 -5.33 4.74
N ALA A 97 11.93 -4.97 5.77
CA ALA A 97 12.44 -4.79 7.13
C ALA A 97 13.13 -6.05 7.65
N TYR A 98 12.49 -7.20 7.49
CA TYR A 98 13.00 -8.50 7.91
C TYR A 98 14.30 -8.87 7.18
N LYS A 99 14.35 -8.69 5.85
CA LYS A 99 15.54 -8.99 5.05
C LYS A 99 16.72 -8.08 5.40
N LEU A 100 16.45 -6.81 5.70
CA LEU A 100 17.47 -5.83 6.07
C LEU A 100 17.73 -5.74 7.58
N ARG A 101 17.03 -6.53 8.39
CA ARG A 101 17.08 -6.51 9.87
C ARG A 101 16.82 -5.12 10.45
N LEU A 102 15.84 -4.41 9.88
CA LEU A 102 15.41 -3.06 10.29
C LEU A 102 14.20 -3.12 11.22
N PRO A 103 13.94 -2.06 12.01
CA PRO A 103 12.72 -1.98 12.82
C PRO A 103 11.47 -2.04 11.95
N PHE A 104 10.42 -2.68 12.45
CA PHE A 104 9.08 -2.65 11.87
C PHE A 104 8.04 -2.58 12.97
N SER A 105 7.13 -1.62 12.87
CA SER A 105 5.94 -1.58 13.70
C SER A 105 4.73 -1.17 12.88
N TYR A 106 3.58 -1.56 13.39
CA TYR A 106 2.30 -1.24 12.79
C TYR A 106 1.25 -1.02 13.88
N VAL A 107 0.24 -0.22 13.58
CA VAL A 107 -0.94 -0.08 14.40
C VAL A 107 -1.69 -1.41 14.35
N SER A 108 -1.83 -2.08 15.49
CA SER A 108 -2.49 -3.39 15.59
C SER A 108 -3.96 -3.29 15.96
N GLU A 109 -4.39 -2.14 16.50
CA GLU A 109 -5.78 -1.84 16.81
C GLU A 109 -6.09 -0.36 16.61
N VAL A 110 -7.34 -0.05 16.24
CA VAL A 110 -7.84 1.31 16.05
C VAL A 110 -9.15 1.55 16.79
N ASN A 111 -9.32 2.76 17.31
CA ASN A 111 -10.61 3.30 17.74
C ASN A 111 -11.39 3.87 16.56
N SER A 112 -12.72 3.81 16.61
CA SER A 112 -13.61 4.33 15.57
C SER A 112 -14.85 4.99 16.15
N ARG A 113 -15.24 6.14 15.60
CA ARG A 113 -16.56 6.73 15.83
C ARG A 113 -17.53 6.28 14.73
N GLY A 114 -18.59 5.59 15.13
CA GLY A 114 -19.65 5.13 14.22
C GLY A 114 -19.62 3.63 13.91
N GLY A 115 -18.97 2.82 14.75
CA GLY A 115 -18.90 1.37 14.58
C GLY A 115 -17.65 0.93 13.82
N ASP A 116 -17.83 0.02 12.88
CA ASP A 116 -16.74 -0.61 12.12
C ASP A 116 -15.74 0.43 11.55
N PRO A 117 -14.44 0.34 11.87
CA PRO A 117 -13.42 1.29 11.42
C PRO A 117 -13.26 1.39 9.90
N ARG A 118 -13.71 0.39 9.13
CA ARG A 118 -13.72 0.43 7.66
C ARG A 118 -14.68 1.48 7.11
N TYR A 119 -15.76 1.76 7.85
CA TYR A 119 -16.84 2.69 7.45
C TYR A 119 -16.96 3.90 8.38
N GLY A 120 -16.30 3.86 9.54
CA GLY A 120 -16.39 4.87 10.59
C GLY A 120 -15.66 6.18 10.28
N SER A 121 -15.60 7.02 11.31
CA SER A 121 -14.97 8.35 11.27
C SER A 121 -14.08 8.55 12.49
N LYS A 122 -13.19 9.56 12.44
CA LYS A 122 -12.24 9.88 13.53
C LYS A 122 -11.45 8.67 13.99
N ILE A 123 -10.93 7.89 13.04
CA ILE A 123 -10.14 6.70 13.34
C ILE A 123 -8.81 7.12 13.95
N THR A 124 -8.45 6.52 15.08
CA THR A 124 -7.17 6.76 15.75
C THR A 124 -6.55 5.43 16.21
N PRO A 125 -5.21 5.29 16.15
CA PRO A 125 -4.51 4.15 16.73
C PRO A 125 -4.80 4.01 18.23
N SER A 126 -5.08 2.78 18.68
CA SER A 126 -5.20 2.42 20.10
C SER A 126 -4.07 1.50 20.57
N GLN A 127 -3.53 0.67 19.68
CA GLN A 127 -2.44 -0.24 19.99
C GLN A 127 -1.43 -0.32 18.85
N ILE A 128 -0.17 -0.55 19.20
CA ILE A 128 0.95 -0.66 18.28
C ILE A 128 1.72 -1.91 18.67
N PHE A 129 1.98 -2.77 17.69
CA PHE A 129 2.91 -3.88 17.82
C PHE A 129 4.11 -3.67 16.91
N ASP A 130 5.23 -4.24 17.30
CA ASP A 130 6.47 -4.25 16.54
C ASP A 130 6.99 -5.67 16.34
N GLN A 131 8.15 -5.81 15.71
CA GLN A 131 8.72 -7.11 15.43
C GLN A 131 9.02 -7.96 16.67
N ASP A 132 9.16 -7.35 17.86
CA ASP A 132 9.51 -8.06 19.09
C ASP A 132 8.31 -8.75 19.74
N HIS A 133 7.10 -8.42 19.30
CA HIS A 133 5.86 -9.04 19.77
C HIS A 133 5.65 -10.47 19.23
N TYR A 134 6.51 -10.93 18.32
CA TYR A 134 6.34 -12.20 17.60
C TYR A 134 7.61 -13.05 17.68
N SER A 135 7.45 -14.37 17.72
CA SER A 135 8.61 -15.28 17.79
C SER A 135 9.22 -15.62 16.43
N SER A 136 8.55 -15.26 15.33
CA SER A 136 9.05 -15.48 13.96
C SER A 136 8.41 -14.53 12.96
N PHE A 137 9.06 -14.33 11.81
CA PHE A 137 8.51 -13.53 10.72
C PHE A 137 7.14 -14.02 10.26
N GLN A 138 6.93 -15.34 10.14
CA GLN A 138 5.64 -15.87 9.69
C GLN A 138 4.50 -15.61 10.70
N GLN A 139 4.80 -15.56 12.01
CA GLN A 139 3.80 -15.15 13.01
C GLN A 139 3.44 -13.68 12.86
N LEU A 140 4.43 -12.80 12.65
CA LEU A 140 4.18 -11.39 12.35
C LEU A 140 3.34 -11.22 11.09
N VAL A 141 3.65 -11.95 10.01
CA VAL A 141 2.87 -11.94 8.77
C VAL A 141 1.41 -12.29 9.06
N ASN A 142 1.15 -13.37 9.80
CA ASN A 142 -0.20 -13.80 10.13
C ASN A 142 -0.99 -12.75 10.92
N ALA A 143 -0.31 -11.97 11.78
CA ALA A 143 -0.94 -10.90 12.55
C ALA A 143 -1.19 -9.63 11.72
N VAL A 144 -0.24 -9.26 10.84
CA VAL A 144 -0.39 -8.13 9.92
C VAL A 144 -1.52 -8.36 8.93
N LYS A 145 -1.82 -9.61 8.56
CA LYS A 145 -2.97 -9.95 7.71
C LYS A 145 -4.34 -9.59 8.29
N LEU A 146 -4.41 -9.18 9.56
CA LEU A 146 -5.63 -8.67 10.17
C LEU A 146 -5.86 -7.17 9.87
N VAL A 147 -4.89 -6.51 9.27
CA VAL A 147 -5.00 -5.11 8.84
C VAL A 147 -6.01 -5.02 7.69
N HIS A 148 -6.98 -4.12 7.83
CA HIS A 148 -7.95 -3.77 6.81
C HIS A 148 -7.80 -2.29 6.39
N SER A 149 -8.50 -1.86 5.34
CA SER A 149 -8.43 -0.49 4.80
C SER A 149 -8.72 0.62 5.82
N GLY A 150 -9.53 0.35 6.85
CA GLY A 150 -9.75 1.26 7.99
C GLY A 150 -8.48 1.73 8.73
N TYR A 151 -7.38 0.96 8.70
CA TYR A 151 -6.10 1.39 9.29
C TYR A 151 -5.43 2.55 8.54
N TYR A 152 -5.88 2.84 7.32
CA TYR A 152 -5.46 4.01 6.54
C TYR A 152 -6.42 5.19 6.67
N ARG A 153 -7.62 4.98 7.26
CA ARG A 153 -8.74 5.95 7.33
C ARG A 153 -8.53 7.05 8.38
N MET A 154 -7.33 7.60 8.44
CA MET A 154 -6.89 8.56 9.44
C MET A 154 -6.69 9.93 8.80
N ALA A 155 -7.27 10.95 9.44
CA ALA A 155 -7.07 12.35 9.07
C ALA A 155 -5.58 12.74 9.15
N PRO A 156 -5.12 13.74 8.38
CA PRO A 156 -3.72 14.16 8.35
C PRO A 156 -3.10 14.50 9.71
N GLU A 157 -3.91 14.99 10.66
CA GLU A 157 -3.49 15.35 12.03
C GLU A 157 -3.13 14.15 12.91
N VAL A 158 -3.50 12.93 12.51
CA VAL A 158 -3.26 11.73 13.32
C VAL A 158 -1.79 11.31 13.17
N GLU A 159 -0.95 11.76 14.11
CA GLU A 159 0.50 11.57 14.04
C GLU A 159 0.98 10.20 14.49
N ASN A 160 0.18 9.46 15.26
CA ASN A 160 0.55 8.14 15.77
C ASN A 160 0.23 7.00 14.78
N GLY A 161 -0.31 7.31 13.60
CA GLY A 161 -0.59 6.33 12.54
C GLY A 161 0.67 5.91 11.77
N ASP A 162 0.56 4.78 11.04
CA ASP A 162 1.68 4.16 10.31
C ASP A 162 2.12 4.91 9.05
N THR A 163 1.20 5.67 8.47
CA THR A 163 1.44 6.39 7.23
C THR A 163 0.95 7.83 7.34
N TYR A 164 1.52 8.72 6.54
CA TYR A 164 1.15 10.13 6.51
C TYR A 164 0.90 10.60 5.07
N PRO A 165 -0.02 11.56 4.86
CA PRO A 165 -0.25 12.15 3.55
C PRO A 165 0.94 13.00 3.12
N VAL A 166 1.32 12.86 1.86
CA VAL A 166 2.48 13.58 1.31
C VAL A 166 2.07 14.74 0.42
N LYS A 167 2.98 15.70 0.26
CA LYS A 167 2.98 16.63 -0.88
C LYS A 167 2.95 15.83 -2.18
N ILE A 168 2.20 16.27 -3.17
CA ILE A 168 2.20 15.72 -4.52
C ILE A 168 3.46 16.26 -5.20
N GLN A 169 4.47 15.45 -5.45
CA GLN A 169 5.66 15.84 -6.20
C GLN A 169 6.44 14.60 -6.63
N LYS A 170 7.43 14.77 -7.52
CA LYS A 170 8.19 13.66 -8.09
C LYS A 170 9.03 12.92 -7.05
N GLU A 171 9.42 13.59 -5.98
CA GLU A 171 10.25 13.04 -4.92
C GLU A 171 9.44 12.24 -3.88
N THR A 172 8.11 12.37 -3.89
CA THR A 172 7.22 11.75 -2.88
C THR A 172 6.30 10.70 -3.47
N ILE A 173 5.95 10.81 -4.75
CA ILE A 173 5.18 9.81 -5.49
C ILE A 173 6.17 8.98 -6.31
N ILE A 174 6.68 7.94 -5.67
CA ILE A 174 7.75 7.07 -6.14
C ILE A 174 7.39 5.61 -5.86
N PRO A 175 8.14 4.62 -6.39
CA PRO A 175 7.90 3.22 -6.03
C PRO A 175 7.85 3.01 -4.51
N GLY A 176 6.82 2.33 -4.02
CA GLY A 176 6.58 2.13 -2.59
C GLY A 176 5.69 3.17 -1.91
N THR A 177 5.36 4.29 -2.57
CA THR A 177 4.30 5.20 -2.11
C THR A 177 2.95 4.49 -2.14
N ILE A 178 2.18 4.64 -1.09
CA ILE A 178 0.86 4.01 -0.92
C ILE A 178 -0.20 4.93 -1.50
N TYR A 179 -1.18 4.40 -2.20
CA TYR A 179 -2.42 5.11 -2.48
C TYR A 179 -3.56 4.48 -1.69
N TYR A 180 -4.25 5.29 -0.88
CA TYR A 180 -5.42 4.84 -0.14
C TYR A 180 -6.69 5.46 -0.74
N ASP A 181 -7.59 4.59 -1.20
CA ASP A 181 -8.96 4.94 -1.58
C ASP A 181 -9.91 4.68 -0.40
N PRO A 182 -10.57 5.71 0.15
CA PRO A 182 -11.52 5.57 1.26
C PRO A 182 -12.76 4.72 1.01
N ASN A 183 -12.98 4.24 -0.23
CA ASN A 183 -13.96 3.20 -0.55
C ASN A 183 -13.47 1.78 -0.18
N GLY A 184 -12.29 1.67 0.44
CA GLY A 184 -11.80 0.44 1.04
C GLY A 184 -10.69 -0.24 0.26
N HIS A 185 -9.94 0.49 -0.56
CA HIS A 185 -8.91 -0.08 -1.42
C HIS A 185 -7.56 0.60 -1.21
N VAL A 186 -6.48 -0.17 -1.31
CA VAL A 186 -5.12 0.30 -1.05
C VAL A 186 -4.18 -0.29 -2.09
N THR A 187 -3.29 0.52 -2.65
CA THR A 187 -2.32 0.06 -3.66
C THR A 187 -0.92 0.62 -3.40
N LEU A 188 0.09 0.03 -4.03
CA LEU A 188 1.45 0.55 -4.04
C LEU A 188 1.79 1.10 -5.42
N VAL A 189 2.35 2.31 -5.48
CA VAL A 189 3.05 2.81 -6.66
C VAL A 189 4.24 1.91 -6.92
N TYR A 190 4.44 1.46 -8.15
CA TYR A 190 5.69 0.80 -8.55
C TYR A 190 6.41 1.52 -9.70
N LYS A 191 5.71 2.41 -10.41
CA LYS A 191 6.28 3.15 -11.52
C LYS A 191 5.55 4.47 -11.75
N VAL A 192 6.30 5.51 -12.08
CA VAL A 192 5.80 6.78 -12.63
C VAL A 192 6.46 6.98 -13.99
N SER A 193 5.68 7.17 -15.04
CA SER A 193 6.19 7.40 -16.39
C SER A 193 6.60 8.87 -16.57
N ASN A 194 7.39 9.14 -17.61
CA ASN A 194 7.87 10.48 -17.93
C ASN A 194 6.73 11.49 -18.22
N ASP A 195 5.57 11.02 -18.67
CA ASP A 195 4.36 11.82 -18.89
C ASP A 195 3.46 11.93 -17.64
N GLY A 196 3.95 11.49 -16.48
CA GLY A 196 3.30 11.63 -15.19
C GLY A 196 2.20 10.59 -14.90
N ARG A 197 2.04 9.55 -15.73
CA ARG A 197 1.13 8.44 -15.40
C ARG A 197 1.74 7.56 -14.33
N ILE A 198 0.90 7.11 -13.41
CA ILE A 198 1.32 6.30 -12.27
C ILE A 198 0.79 4.89 -12.49
N ARG A 199 1.66 3.90 -12.27
CA ARG A 199 1.29 2.48 -12.30
C ARG A 199 1.39 1.90 -10.90
N PHE A 200 0.33 1.22 -10.51
CA PHE A 200 0.23 0.55 -9.22
C PHE A 200 0.48 -0.94 -9.34
N VAL A 201 0.87 -1.56 -8.24
CA VAL A 201 0.73 -3.00 -7.99
C VAL A 201 -0.29 -3.17 -6.88
N ASP A 202 -1.21 -4.10 -7.11
CA ASP A 202 -2.42 -4.29 -6.32
C ASP A 202 -2.61 -5.80 -6.06
N SER A 203 -2.80 -6.17 -4.79
CA SER A 203 -3.00 -7.54 -4.35
C SER A 203 -4.46 -7.80 -4.02
N HIS A 204 -4.92 -9.00 -4.33
CA HIS A 204 -6.32 -9.38 -4.21
C HIS A 204 -6.50 -10.56 -3.26
N PRO A 205 -7.65 -10.66 -2.56
CA PRO A 205 -7.97 -11.82 -1.70
C PRO A 205 -7.85 -13.18 -2.39
N ASP A 206 -8.06 -13.24 -3.70
CA ASP A 206 -7.90 -14.44 -4.52
C ASP A 206 -6.43 -14.82 -4.81
N ARG A 207 -5.47 -14.12 -4.19
CA ARG A 207 -4.00 -14.26 -4.31
C ARG A 207 -3.42 -13.83 -5.66
N THR A 208 -4.19 -13.07 -6.46
CA THR A 208 -3.67 -12.50 -7.70
C THR A 208 -3.04 -11.13 -7.47
N LEU A 209 -2.09 -10.76 -8.34
CA LEU A 209 -1.56 -9.41 -8.46
C LEU A 209 -2.02 -8.78 -9.78
N SER A 210 -2.50 -7.55 -9.72
CA SER A 210 -2.78 -6.71 -10.89
C SER A 210 -1.90 -5.47 -10.92
N ARG A 211 -1.81 -4.82 -12.09
CA ARG A 211 -0.97 -3.63 -12.32
C ARG A 211 -1.76 -2.43 -12.87
N PRO A 212 -2.81 -1.97 -12.18
CA PRO A 212 -3.72 -0.96 -12.71
C PRO A 212 -3.03 0.40 -12.84
N TRP A 213 -3.50 1.19 -13.80
CA TRP A 213 -3.11 2.59 -13.94
C TRP A 213 -3.92 3.47 -12.98
N PHE A 214 -3.26 4.44 -12.36
CA PHE A 214 -3.92 5.45 -11.54
C PHE A 214 -4.86 6.32 -12.39
N GLY A 215 -6.03 6.65 -11.85
CA GLY A 215 -7.03 7.49 -12.49
C GLY A 215 -8.32 7.54 -11.67
N PRO A 216 -9.42 8.08 -12.22
CA PRO A 216 -10.69 8.28 -11.51
C PRO A 216 -11.36 7.04 -10.92
N LYS A 217 -10.87 5.84 -11.26
CA LYS A 217 -11.27 4.57 -10.64
C LYS A 217 -10.72 4.37 -9.22
N PHE A 218 -9.84 5.26 -8.75
CA PHE A 218 -9.30 5.30 -7.38
C PHE A 218 -9.70 6.60 -6.71
N ALA A 219 -10.63 6.57 -5.75
CA ALA A 219 -11.17 7.79 -5.18
C ALA A 219 -10.23 8.41 -4.14
N LEU A 220 -10.08 9.74 -4.19
CA LEU A 220 -9.40 10.53 -3.15
C LEU A 220 -10.19 10.56 -1.82
N GLY A 221 -11.52 10.59 -1.90
CA GLY A 221 -12.38 10.85 -0.75
C GLY A 221 -12.19 12.24 -0.15
N SER A 222 -12.23 12.35 1.19
CA SER A 222 -12.12 13.62 1.91
C SER A 222 -10.90 13.67 2.81
N ARG A 223 -10.51 14.89 3.21
CA ARG A 223 -9.46 15.13 4.19
C ARG A 223 -9.69 14.37 5.50
N SER A 224 -10.94 14.27 5.97
CA SER A 224 -11.26 13.56 7.21
C SER A 224 -10.99 12.05 7.13
N ASN A 225 -11.07 11.48 5.92
CA ASN A 225 -10.79 10.07 5.68
C ASN A 225 -9.30 9.84 5.41
N GLY A 226 -8.57 10.85 4.95
CA GLY A 226 -7.13 10.77 4.67
C GLY A 226 -6.78 9.99 3.40
N GLY A 227 -7.66 9.95 2.40
CA GLY A 227 -7.35 9.27 1.14
C GLY A 227 -6.26 9.96 0.32
N GLY A 228 -5.75 9.28 -0.71
CA GLY A 228 -4.69 9.77 -1.58
C GLY A 228 -3.32 9.13 -1.29
N PHE A 229 -2.26 9.80 -1.73
CA PHE A 229 -0.88 9.32 -1.63
C PHE A 229 -0.34 9.45 -0.20
N ARG A 230 0.26 8.38 0.30
CA ARG A 230 0.81 8.29 1.64
C ARG A 230 2.18 7.62 1.63
N ARG A 231 3.03 7.96 2.58
CA ARG A 231 4.32 7.27 2.84
C ARG A 231 4.35 6.70 4.25
N TRP A 232 5.19 5.68 4.43
CA TRP A 232 5.48 5.12 5.74
C TRP A 232 6.06 6.19 6.66
N ARG A 233 5.46 6.36 7.83
CA ARG A 233 6.00 7.25 8.86
C ARG A 233 7.33 6.67 9.34
N PRO A 234 8.44 7.42 9.31
CA PRO A 234 9.72 6.93 9.80
C PRO A 234 9.61 6.53 11.28
N ILE A 235 10.23 5.39 11.60
CA ILE A 235 10.25 4.83 12.94
C ILE A 235 11.68 4.67 13.45
N TRP A 236 11.86 4.95 14.73
CA TRP A 236 13.10 4.75 15.46
C TRP A 236 12.86 3.74 16.57
N TYR A 237 13.76 2.79 16.73
CA TYR A 237 13.74 1.80 17.78
C TYR A 237 14.59 2.31 18.95
N SER A 238 13.95 2.51 20.10
CA SER A 238 14.56 3.11 21.27
C SER A 238 15.23 2.09 22.18
N ASN A 239 16.07 2.57 23.10
CA ASN A 239 16.82 1.71 24.02
C ASN A 239 15.93 0.96 25.03
N ASP A 240 14.70 1.43 25.25
CA ASP A 240 13.66 0.77 26.05
C ASP A 240 12.87 -0.29 25.27
N GLY A 241 13.33 -0.64 24.06
CA GLY A 241 12.79 -1.76 23.28
C GLY A 241 11.44 -1.44 22.64
N LYS A 242 11.24 -0.20 22.18
CA LYS A 242 9.98 0.25 21.58
C LYS A 242 10.23 1.02 20.30
N THR A 243 9.27 1.00 19.39
CA THR A 243 9.29 1.91 18.23
C THR A 243 8.65 3.26 18.55
N MET A 244 9.30 4.33 18.16
CA MET A 244 8.82 5.71 18.18
C MET A 244 8.61 6.20 16.75
N ARG A 245 7.47 6.84 16.48
CA ARG A 245 7.17 7.42 15.16
C ARG A 245 7.46 8.92 15.15
N LEU A 246 7.99 9.43 14.02
CA LEU A 246 8.22 10.88 13.84
C LEU A 246 6.90 11.64 13.74
N SER A 247 6.77 12.78 14.41
CA SER A 247 5.63 13.71 14.30
C SER A 247 5.63 14.46 12.96
N ASN A 248 4.50 15.04 12.55
CA ASN A 248 4.35 15.70 11.25
C ASN A 248 5.31 16.88 11.06
N ILE A 249 5.63 17.60 12.14
CA ILE A 249 6.57 18.74 12.09
C ILE A 249 7.99 18.33 11.66
N ASN A 250 8.34 17.05 11.83
CA ASN A 250 9.63 16.48 11.46
C ASN A 250 9.61 15.78 10.08
N LEU A 251 8.50 15.89 9.34
CA LEU A 251 8.33 15.27 8.02
C LEU A 251 8.36 16.35 6.92
N PRO A 252 9.49 16.51 6.19
CA PRO A 252 9.65 17.58 5.22
C PRO A 252 8.68 17.47 4.03
N ASP A 253 8.21 16.25 3.75
CA ASP A 253 7.29 15.95 2.66
C ASP A 253 5.83 15.75 3.11
N PHE A 254 5.53 15.95 4.40
CA PHE A 254 4.15 15.93 4.88
C PHE A 254 3.33 17.09 4.29
N SER A 255 2.07 16.80 3.96
CA SER A 255 1.07 17.84 3.72
C SER A 255 -0.32 17.36 4.10
N ALA A 256 -1.05 18.19 4.84
CA ALA A 256 -2.43 17.94 5.21
C ALA A 256 -3.44 18.57 4.24
N GLU A 257 -2.99 19.30 3.22
CA GLU A 257 -3.82 20.15 2.37
C GLU A 257 -3.59 19.91 0.87
N ASP A 258 -2.35 19.57 0.45
CA ASP A 258 -1.95 19.54 -0.97
C ASP A 258 -2.79 18.58 -1.81
N GLN A 259 -3.40 17.56 -1.19
CA GLN A 259 -4.23 16.57 -1.88
C GLN A 259 -5.73 16.83 -1.81
N TYR A 260 -6.21 17.73 -0.94
CA TYR A 260 -7.64 17.84 -0.61
C TYR A 260 -8.28 19.15 -1.05
N SER A 261 -7.63 19.85 -1.98
CA SER A 261 -8.17 21.06 -2.57
C SER A 261 -9.42 20.75 -3.41
N LYS A 262 -10.41 21.64 -3.38
CA LYS A 262 -11.62 21.50 -4.22
C LYS A 262 -11.32 21.72 -5.70
N VAL A 263 -10.33 22.58 -5.99
CA VAL A 263 -9.91 22.94 -7.34
C VAL A 263 -8.39 23.04 -7.35
N PHE A 264 -7.75 22.43 -8.35
CA PHE A 264 -6.30 22.44 -8.50
C PHE A 264 -5.86 23.39 -9.62
N HIS A 265 -4.66 23.93 -9.45
CA HIS A 265 -4.04 24.86 -10.39
C HIS A 265 -2.58 24.47 -10.61
N PHE A 266 -2.12 24.49 -11.85
CA PHE A 266 -0.73 24.20 -12.20
C PHE A 266 -0.31 24.97 -13.45
N ASN A 267 0.82 25.67 -13.40
CA ASN A 267 1.40 26.44 -14.52
C ASN A 267 0.40 27.33 -15.27
N GLY A 268 -0.45 28.05 -14.53
CA GLY A 268 -1.47 28.95 -15.11
C GLY A 268 -2.74 28.25 -15.59
N ILE A 269 -2.79 26.92 -15.58
CA ILE A 269 -4.03 26.16 -15.83
C ILE A 269 -4.78 26.01 -14.51
N GLY A 270 -6.02 26.50 -14.47
CA GLY A 270 -6.94 26.30 -13.36
C GLY A 270 -8.01 25.26 -13.64
N CYS A 271 -8.88 25.04 -12.66
CA CYS A 271 -10.00 24.09 -12.78
C CYS A 271 -9.58 22.65 -13.10
N LEU A 272 -8.38 22.25 -12.69
CA LEU A 272 -7.90 20.88 -12.86
C LEU A 272 -8.58 19.96 -11.86
N SER A 273 -8.95 18.76 -12.32
CA SER A 273 -9.27 17.65 -11.41
C SER A 273 -8.01 17.20 -10.65
N TYR A 274 -8.19 16.46 -9.56
CA TYR A 274 -7.10 15.87 -8.79
C TYR A 274 -6.17 15.00 -9.67
N TYR A 275 -6.75 14.17 -10.55
CA TYR A 275 -6.00 13.25 -11.41
C TYR A 275 -5.19 13.97 -12.48
N GLU A 276 -5.76 15.03 -13.08
CA GLU A 276 -5.05 15.87 -14.04
C GLU A 276 -3.92 16.64 -13.37
N TYR A 277 -4.20 17.24 -12.20
CA TYR A 277 -3.20 17.96 -11.43
C TYR A 277 -1.98 17.08 -11.12
N ILE A 278 -2.21 15.85 -10.65
CA ILE A 278 -1.13 14.90 -10.37
C ILE A 278 -0.35 14.57 -11.63
N ARG A 279 -1.05 14.19 -12.71
CA ARG A 279 -0.38 13.85 -13.96
C ARG A 279 0.49 14.99 -14.46
N MET A 280 -0.03 16.22 -14.42
CA MET A 280 0.71 17.40 -14.83
C MET A 280 1.92 17.68 -13.93
N LYS A 281 1.75 17.63 -12.60
CA LYS A 281 2.81 17.89 -11.62
C LYS A 281 3.94 16.85 -11.70
N LEU A 282 3.61 15.61 -12.07
CA LEU A 282 4.58 14.52 -12.24
C LEU A 282 5.11 14.39 -13.67
N SER A 283 4.56 15.11 -14.64
CA SER A 283 5.02 15.06 -16.02
C SER A 283 6.32 15.85 -16.21
N ASN A 284 7.19 15.39 -17.11
CA ASN A 284 8.33 16.17 -17.61
C ASN A 284 7.92 17.12 -18.73
N SER A 285 6.78 16.88 -19.40
CA SER A 285 6.28 17.66 -20.53
C SER A 285 5.22 18.70 -20.16
N GLY A 286 4.95 18.91 -18.88
CA GLY A 286 4.04 19.96 -18.41
C GLY A 286 2.56 19.73 -18.72
N GLY A 287 2.17 18.51 -19.12
CA GLY A 287 0.75 18.13 -19.26
C GLY A 287 0.15 18.31 -20.66
N ILE A 288 0.96 18.31 -21.72
CA ILE A 288 0.45 18.40 -23.09
C ILE A 288 -0.46 17.21 -23.44
N VAL A 289 -1.62 17.59 -23.96
CA VAL A 289 -2.74 16.90 -24.60
C VAL A 289 -2.45 16.16 -25.91
N GLU A 290 -2.12 14.87 -25.95
CA GLU A 290 -1.99 14.11 -27.23
C GLU A 290 -3.22 13.24 -27.52
N PRO A 291 -4.27 13.76 -28.19
CA PRO A 291 -5.56 13.10 -28.16
C PRO A 291 -5.59 11.65 -28.66
N PHE A 292 -4.85 11.32 -29.73
CA PHE A 292 -4.77 9.95 -30.21
C PHE A 292 -3.99 9.03 -29.26
N GLU A 293 -2.87 9.51 -28.70
CA GLU A 293 -2.08 8.74 -27.73
C GLU A 293 -2.86 8.53 -26.42
N GLU A 294 -3.65 9.54 -26.00
CA GLU A 294 -4.56 9.41 -24.87
C GLU A 294 -5.65 8.39 -25.11
N PHE A 295 -6.31 8.46 -26.27
CA PHE A 295 -7.39 7.54 -26.59
C PHE A 295 -6.87 6.10 -26.69
N GLN A 296 -5.74 5.88 -27.37
CA GLN A 296 -5.08 4.58 -27.43
C GLN A 296 -4.69 4.05 -26.05
N PHE A 297 -4.19 4.92 -25.18
CA PHE A 297 -3.88 4.55 -23.80
C PHE A 297 -5.14 4.16 -23.02
N MET A 298 -6.22 4.94 -23.09
CA MET A 298 -7.46 4.63 -22.37
C MET A 298 -8.05 3.28 -22.80
N ILE A 299 -8.01 2.97 -24.10
CA ILE A 299 -8.40 1.65 -24.63
C ILE A 299 -7.48 0.55 -24.09
N SER A 300 -6.17 0.80 -24.02
CA SER A 300 -5.21 -0.17 -23.49
C SER A 300 -5.40 -0.42 -21.99
N ASP A 301 -5.69 0.61 -21.19
CA ASP A 301 -6.00 0.49 -19.75
C ASP A 301 -7.27 -0.34 -19.53
N ILE A 302 -8.35 -0.02 -20.27
CA ILE A 302 -9.60 -0.79 -20.21
C ILE A 302 -9.37 -2.25 -20.62
N TYR A 303 -8.56 -2.50 -21.65
CA TYR A 303 -8.22 -3.86 -22.07
C TYR A 303 -7.46 -4.65 -20.99
N GLU A 304 -6.52 -4.02 -20.29
CA GLU A 304 -5.85 -4.62 -19.12
C GLU A 304 -6.85 -4.92 -18.00
N ASP A 305 -7.75 -4.00 -17.66
CA ASP A 305 -8.78 -4.21 -16.64
C ASP A 305 -9.72 -5.37 -17.00
N ILE A 306 -10.13 -5.50 -18.27
CA ILE A 306 -10.93 -6.63 -18.77
C ILE A 306 -10.16 -7.96 -18.64
N LYS A 307 -8.86 -7.98 -18.93
CA LYS A 307 -8.03 -9.17 -18.72
C LYS A 307 -7.99 -9.60 -17.26
N TYR A 308 -7.79 -8.66 -16.34
CA TYR A 308 -7.82 -8.96 -14.90
C TYR A 308 -9.18 -9.48 -14.47
N ARG A 309 -10.28 -8.93 -15.03
CA ARG A 309 -11.62 -9.46 -14.79
C ARG A 309 -11.78 -10.90 -15.27
N GLY A 310 -11.25 -11.22 -16.45
CA GLY A 310 -11.24 -12.59 -16.99
C GLY A 310 -10.52 -13.60 -16.08
N VAL A 311 -9.38 -13.21 -15.50
CA VAL A 311 -8.67 -14.02 -14.49
C VAL A 311 -9.57 -14.29 -13.28
N ALA A 312 -10.27 -13.28 -12.79
CA ALA A 312 -11.16 -13.42 -11.63
C ALA A 312 -12.35 -14.35 -11.92
N VAL A 313 -12.97 -14.25 -13.11
CA VAL A 313 -14.01 -15.21 -13.56
C VAL A 313 -13.46 -16.62 -13.57
N ASN A 314 -12.29 -16.82 -14.19
CA ASN A 314 -11.68 -18.14 -14.28
C ASN A 314 -11.36 -18.72 -12.90
N ASN A 315 -10.89 -17.91 -11.96
CA ASN A 315 -10.67 -18.34 -10.57
C ASN A 315 -11.96 -18.82 -9.91
N CYS A 316 -13.06 -18.08 -10.05
CA CYS A 316 -14.39 -18.47 -9.56
C CYS A 316 -14.86 -19.81 -10.15
N VAL A 317 -14.67 -20.01 -11.47
CA VAL A 317 -15.01 -21.27 -12.16
C VAL A 317 -14.14 -22.42 -11.66
N MET A 318 -12.83 -22.23 -11.58
CA MET A 318 -11.88 -23.27 -11.13
C MET A 318 -12.14 -23.70 -9.68
N ARG A 319 -12.54 -22.78 -8.81
CA ARG A 319 -12.91 -23.08 -7.41
C ARG A 319 -14.31 -23.68 -7.26
N GLY A 320 -15.06 -23.83 -8.36
CA GLY A 320 -16.41 -24.37 -8.36
C GLY A 320 -17.45 -23.45 -7.72
N ILE A 321 -17.10 -22.18 -7.45
CA ILE A 321 -17.99 -21.20 -6.82
C ILE A 321 -19.22 -20.95 -7.69
N SER A 322 -19.01 -20.84 -9.01
CA SER A 322 -20.09 -20.73 -10.01
C SER A 322 -21.12 -21.88 -10.01
N LYS A 323 -20.82 -23.01 -9.36
CA LYS A 323 -21.72 -24.18 -9.25
C LYS A 323 -22.43 -24.26 -7.90
N LYS A 324 -22.10 -23.38 -6.95
CA LYS A 324 -22.73 -23.37 -5.64
C LYS A 324 -24.17 -22.85 -5.75
N PRO A 325 -25.11 -23.33 -4.90
CA PRO A 325 -26.43 -22.75 -4.83
C PRO A 325 -26.34 -21.27 -4.41
N HIS A 326 -27.30 -20.46 -4.87
CA HIS A 326 -27.38 -19.05 -4.45
C HIS A 326 -27.48 -18.99 -2.91
N PRO A 327 -26.76 -18.09 -2.22
CA PRO A 327 -26.70 -18.02 -0.75
C PRO A 327 -28.01 -17.57 -0.07
N GLY A 328 -29.13 -17.57 -0.79
CA GLY A 328 -30.45 -17.11 -0.34
C GLY A 328 -30.60 -15.59 -0.28
N ASN A 329 -29.56 -14.84 0.12
CA ASN A 329 -29.59 -13.39 0.26
C ASN A 329 -28.27 -12.75 -0.20
N LEU A 330 -28.30 -11.48 -0.61
CA LEU A 330 -27.10 -10.68 -0.87
C LEU A 330 -26.44 -10.22 0.45
N PRO A 331 -25.12 -9.96 0.46
CA PRO A 331 -24.47 -9.36 1.62
C PRO A 331 -25.02 -7.95 1.88
N TRP A 332 -24.88 -7.48 3.12
CA TRP A 332 -25.37 -6.16 3.53
C TRP A 332 -24.75 -5.02 2.68
N ASN A 333 -23.48 -5.19 2.29
CA ASN A 333 -22.77 -4.32 1.38
C ASN A 333 -22.28 -5.13 0.18
N ILE A 334 -22.96 -4.97 -0.96
CA ILE A 334 -22.61 -5.65 -2.21
C ILE A 334 -21.29 -5.17 -2.83
N TYR A 335 -20.76 -4.03 -2.36
CA TYR A 335 -19.42 -3.54 -2.71
C TYR A 335 -18.35 -3.95 -1.71
N GLY A 336 -18.73 -4.63 -0.62
CA GLY A 336 -17.77 -5.16 0.35
C GLY A 336 -17.04 -6.37 -0.21
N THR A 337 -15.77 -6.51 0.18
CA THR A 337 -14.88 -7.58 -0.29
C THR A 337 -14.74 -8.70 0.75
N ASP A 338 -15.82 -9.02 1.47
CA ASP A 338 -15.80 -9.95 2.59
C ASP A 338 -16.33 -11.34 2.19
N GLY A 339 -15.63 -12.38 2.63
CA GLY A 339 -16.03 -13.77 2.45
C GLY A 339 -16.07 -14.22 0.97
N GLU A 340 -16.90 -15.23 0.69
CA GLU A 340 -17.01 -15.81 -0.65
C GLU A 340 -17.62 -14.85 -1.69
N TRP A 341 -18.33 -13.80 -1.25
CA TRP A 341 -18.93 -12.81 -2.14
C TRP A 341 -17.90 -12.08 -3.01
N GLU A 342 -16.70 -11.81 -2.47
CA GLU A 342 -15.61 -11.19 -3.20
C GLU A 342 -15.17 -12.06 -4.39
N GLU A 343 -15.04 -13.36 -4.17
CA GLU A 343 -14.65 -14.32 -5.21
C GLU A 343 -15.78 -14.56 -6.22
N TYR A 344 -17.04 -14.43 -5.79
CA TYR A 344 -18.22 -14.61 -6.64
C TYR A 344 -18.47 -13.41 -7.55
N SER A 345 -18.57 -12.21 -6.98
CA SER A 345 -19.04 -11.00 -7.67
C SER A 345 -17.92 -10.06 -8.10
N THR A 346 -16.76 -10.11 -7.45
CA THR A 346 -15.60 -9.24 -7.73
C THR A 346 -15.96 -7.74 -7.81
N PRO A 347 -16.73 -7.21 -6.85
CA PRO A 347 -17.47 -5.96 -7.01
C PRO A 347 -16.55 -4.76 -7.17
N SER A 348 -15.41 -4.74 -6.48
CA SER A 348 -14.39 -3.68 -6.61
C SER A 348 -13.80 -3.63 -8.02
N ARG A 349 -13.58 -4.78 -8.67
CA ARG A 349 -13.06 -4.84 -10.03
C ARG A 349 -14.10 -4.34 -11.04
N ASP A 350 -15.36 -4.72 -10.88
CA ASP A 350 -16.46 -4.29 -11.74
C ASP A 350 -16.75 -2.79 -11.60
N ALA A 351 -16.70 -2.26 -10.36
CA ALA A 351 -16.82 -0.82 -10.11
C ALA A 351 -15.69 0.00 -10.78
N ARG A 352 -14.45 -0.49 -10.70
CA ARG A 352 -13.30 0.14 -11.37
C ARG A 352 -13.44 0.13 -12.89
N LEU A 353 -13.87 -1.00 -13.47
CA LEU A 353 -14.07 -1.12 -14.92
C LEU A 353 -15.14 -0.13 -15.40
N LYS A 354 -16.27 -0.01 -14.69
CA LYS A 354 -17.30 1.00 -14.98
C LYS A 354 -16.73 2.42 -14.93
N ALA A 355 -15.93 2.73 -13.91
CA ALA A 355 -15.32 4.05 -13.78
C ALA A 355 -14.33 4.35 -14.93
N ALA A 356 -13.57 3.35 -15.39
CA ALA A 356 -12.66 3.49 -16.52
C ALA A 356 -13.38 3.81 -17.83
N PHE A 357 -14.50 3.12 -18.13
CA PHE A 357 -15.32 3.43 -19.31
C PHE A 357 -15.92 4.84 -19.25
N ARG A 358 -16.39 5.27 -18.08
CA ARG A 358 -16.91 6.63 -17.89
C ARG A 358 -15.81 7.67 -18.09
N ASP A 359 -14.63 7.46 -17.49
CA ASP A 359 -13.48 8.36 -17.64
C ASP A 359 -13.05 8.48 -19.10
N MET A 360 -13.00 7.36 -19.84
CA MET A 360 -12.69 7.38 -21.26
C MET A 360 -13.65 8.28 -22.05
N PHE A 361 -14.95 8.16 -21.79
CA PHE A 361 -15.96 9.01 -22.43
C PHE A 361 -15.76 10.49 -22.05
N GLU A 362 -15.68 10.80 -20.76
CA GLU A 362 -15.54 12.17 -20.25
C GLU A 362 -14.27 12.86 -20.80
N ARG A 363 -13.15 12.14 -20.83
CA ARG A 363 -11.88 12.64 -21.37
C ARG A 363 -11.91 12.82 -22.88
N THR A 364 -12.58 11.93 -23.60
CA THR A 364 -12.77 12.07 -25.06
C THR A 364 -13.58 13.33 -25.37
N VAL A 365 -14.71 13.54 -24.67
CA VAL A 365 -15.52 14.77 -24.80
C VAL A 365 -14.69 16.02 -24.47
N LYS A 366 -13.89 15.96 -23.40
CA LYS A 366 -13.01 17.08 -23.02
C LYS A 366 -12.00 17.40 -24.11
N MET A 367 -11.34 16.40 -24.70
CA MET A 367 -10.37 16.62 -25.78
C MET A 367 -11.01 17.22 -27.05
N VAL A 368 -12.25 16.84 -27.37
CA VAL A 368 -13.01 17.48 -28.47
C VAL A 368 -13.28 18.95 -28.14
N SER A 369 -13.73 19.25 -26.92
CA SER A 369 -13.96 20.62 -26.48
C SER A 369 -12.67 21.47 -26.47
N MET A 370 -11.53 20.88 -26.09
CA MET A 370 -10.22 21.53 -26.21
C MET A 370 -9.90 21.87 -27.67
N ALA A 371 -10.21 20.99 -28.62
CA ALA A 371 -9.99 21.24 -30.05
C ALA A 371 -10.90 22.36 -30.57
N GLU A 372 -12.17 22.40 -30.17
CA GLU A 372 -13.13 23.44 -30.53
C GLU A 372 -12.68 24.83 -30.06
N ASN A 373 -12.12 24.89 -28.85
CA ASN A 373 -11.66 26.12 -28.23
C ASN A 373 -10.21 26.49 -28.59
N ARG A 374 -9.53 25.70 -29.42
CA ARG A 374 -8.09 25.84 -29.73
C ARG A 374 -7.23 25.94 -28.47
N ASP A 375 -7.49 25.07 -27.50
CA ASP A 375 -6.77 25.03 -26.24
C ASP A 375 -5.26 24.83 -26.50
N PRO A 376 -4.39 25.73 -26.00
CA PRO A 376 -2.95 25.64 -26.24
C PRO A 376 -2.29 24.39 -25.64
N HIS A 377 -2.99 23.67 -24.74
CA HIS A 377 -2.52 22.43 -24.14
C HIS A 377 -2.91 21.20 -24.95
N LEU A 378 -3.69 21.32 -26.03
CA LEU A 378 -3.98 20.22 -26.95
C LEU A 378 -3.03 20.25 -28.15
N ARG A 379 -2.18 19.24 -28.33
CA ARG A 379 -1.34 19.09 -29.52
C ARG A 379 -2.14 18.42 -30.63
N TYR A 380 -3.02 19.20 -31.25
CA TYR A 380 -3.81 18.77 -32.40
C TYR A 380 -4.10 19.94 -33.33
N SER A 381 -3.70 19.82 -34.60
CA SER A 381 -3.86 20.87 -35.61
C SER A 381 -5.05 20.66 -36.56
N GLY A 382 -5.77 19.54 -36.43
CA GLY A 382 -6.95 19.24 -37.25
C GLY A 382 -8.22 19.93 -36.75
N SER A 383 -9.31 19.79 -37.51
CA SER A 383 -10.63 20.27 -37.08
C SER A 383 -11.25 19.31 -36.05
N PRO A 384 -12.10 19.77 -35.11
CA PRO A 384 -12.83 18.90 -34.18
C PRO A 384 -13.56 17.74 -34.86
N ASN A 385 -14.20 17.98 -36.01
CA ASN A 385 -14.87 16.92 -36.79
C ASN A 385 -13.91 15.82 -37.27
N LYS A 386 -12.66 16.17 -37.56
CA LYS A 386 -11.63 15.18 -37.94
C LYS A 386 -11.11 14.42 -36.73
N LEU A 387 -11.11 15.04 -35.55
CA LEU A 387 -10.75 14.37 -34.31
C LEU A 387 -11.80 13.33 -33.89
N VAL A 388 -13.07 13.62 -34.14
CA VAL A 388 -14.17 12.68 -33.86
C VAL A 388 -14.25 11.54 -34.88
N ALA A 389 -13.83 11.79 -36.13
CA ALA A 389 -13.94 10.82 -37.21
C ALA A 389 -12.76 9.83 -37.34
N GLY A 390 -11.62 10.12 -36.70
CA GLY A 390 -10.42 9.28 -36.69
C GLY A 390 -10.27 8.53 -35.38
#